data_AF-A0A183DYW7-F1
#
_entry.id   AF-A0A183DYW7-F1
#
_cell.length_a   1.000
_cell.length_b   1.000
_cell.length_c   1.000
_cell.angle_alpha   90.00
_cell.angle_beta   90.00
_cell.angle_gamma   90.00
#
_symmetry.space_group_name_H-M   'P 1'
#
loop_
_entity.id
_entity.type
_entity.pdbx_description
1 polymer ?
#
loop_
_entity_poly.entity_id
_entity_poly.type
_entity_poly.pdbx_seq_one_letter_code
_entity_poly.pdbx_strand_id
1 'polypeptide(L)'
;MVLDLLLPHHVRLRAEVESMLDLDLLKQQVENKCLDVQPLFENIIGLLRRLCAPSRDELLNNLLTKSDKVDMLRGICDVIEIMKVDMANFYVNSNRSVVEQHSIEYERMQFAKILQRNPDLEVSILEWLKRHLITDELPSSAKKRFELIISTSCVLVSCNLAGKDVAQARNFKSDLSSAVIVITNDMNKSNMKDRLEAVSVYCDDKISKCCKTLNTKWSEEQSNELKEQIAQIADAENRIRKLIREL
;
A
#
# COMPACT_ATOMS: atom_id res chain seq x y z
N MET A 1 21.83 21.09 -12.08
CA MET A 1 22.46 21.00 -13.42
C MET A 1 22.10 19.67 -14.06
N VAL A 2 22.21 19.53 -15.39
CA VAL A 2 21.92 18.26 -16.13
C VAL A 2 22.68 17.07 -15.53
N LEU A 3 23.88 17.30 -15.00
CA LEU A 3 24.68 16.29 -14.30
C LEU A 3 23.98 15.64 -13.10
N ASP A 4 23.05 16.35 -12.44
CA ASP A 4 22.29 15.83 -11.29
C ASP A 4 21.30 14.72 -11.72
N LEU A 5 20.97 14.67 -13.01
CA LEU A 5 20.08 13.66 -13.58
C LEU A 5 20.83 12.35 -13.91
N LEU A 6 22.17 12.35 -13.84
CA LEU A 6 22.99 11.22 -14.23
C LEU A 6 23.27 10.29 -13.05
N LEU A 7 23.02 8.99 -13.26
CA LEU A 7 23.42 7.93 -12.34
C LEU A 7 24.95 7.79 -12.29
N PRO A 8 25.53 7.32 -11.17
CA PRO A 8 26.97 7.08 -11.05
C PRO A 8 27.56 6.18 -12.16
N HIS A 9 26.76 5.28 -12.72
CA HIS A 9 27.17 4.35 -13.78
C HIS A 9 27.19 4.98 -15.19
N HIS A 10 26.63 6.19 -15.37
CA HIS A 10 26.56 6.87 -16.68
C HIS A 10 27.89 7.55 -17.06
N VAL A 11 29.01 6.85 -16.97
CA VAL A 11 30.36 7.42 -17.15
C VAL A 11 30.54 8.08 -18.53
N ARG A 12 30.11 7.42 -19.60
CA ARG A 12 30.23 7.95 -20.98
C ARG A 12 29.36 9.19 -21.21
N LEU A 13 28.11 9.15 -20.74
CA LEU A 13 27.18 10.26 -20.89
C LEU A 13 27.59 11.47 -20.03
N ARG A 14 28.20 11.22 -18.87
CA ARG A 14 28.78 12.27 -18.03
C ARG A 14 29.90 12.99 -18.75
N ALA A 15 30.84 12.26 -19.35
CA ALA A 15 31.92 12.85 -20.15
C ALA A 15 31.39 13.64 -21.36
N GLU A 16 30.34 13.15 -22.03
CA GLU A 16 29.65 13.86 -23.11
C GLU A 16 29.07 15.20 -22.64
N VAL A 17 28.37 15.21 -21.49
CA VAL A 17 27.79 16.42 -20.89
C VAL A 17 28.89 17.40 -20.43
N GLU A 18 29.94 16.91 -19.79
CA GLU A 18 31.07 17.73 -19.31
C GLU A 18 31.83 18.37 -20.48
N SER A 19 32.03 17.64 -21.57
CA SER A 19 32.65 18.19 -22.78
C SER A 19 31.77 19.21 -23.49
N MET A 20 30.44 19.02 -23.50
CA MET A 20 29.50 19.93 -24.15
C MET A 20 29.30 21.22 -23.34
N LEU A 21 29.30 21.12 -22.00
CA LEU A 21 29.12 22.23 -21.06
C LEU A 21 30.43 22.64 -20.39
N ASP A 22 31.53 22.65 -21.15
CA ASP A 22 32.83 23.12 -20.68
C ASP A 22 32.76 24.63 -20.40
N LEU A 23 32.84 24.99 -19.12
CA LEU A 23 32.71 26.37 -18.66
C LEU A 23 33.83 27.28 -19.17
N ASP A 24 35.05 26.76 -19.31
CA ASP A 24 36.20 27.56 -19.74
C ASP A 24 36.10 27.83 -21.24
N LEU A 25 35.72 26.82 -22.03
CA LEU A 25 35.47 26.98 -23.47
C LEU A 25 34.29 27.93 -23.73
N LEU A 26 33.17 27.78 -23.01
CA LEU A 26 32.01 28.64 -23.17
C LEU A 26 32.32 30.10 -22.81
N LYS A 27 33.07 30.35 -21.73
CA LYS A 27 33.53 31.71 -21.38
C LYS A 27 34.38 32.32 -22.49
N GLN A 28 35.36 31.57 -23.01
CA GLN A 28 36.20 32.03 -24.12
C GLN A 28 35.37 32.36 -25.37
N GLN A 29 34.36 31.56 -25.69
CA GLN A 29 33.48 31.80 -26.84
C GLN A 29 32.59 33.04 -26.64
N VAL A 30 32.14 33.30 -25.41
CA VAL A 30 31.37 34.51 -25.06
C VAL A 30 32.25 35.77 -25.15
N GLU A 31 33.46 35.74 -24.59
CA GLU A 31 34.41 36.85 -24.62
C GLU A 31 34.77 37.24 -26.06
N ASN A 32 34.95 36.24 -26.93
CA ASN A 32 35.24 36.43 -28.35
C ASN A 32 33.98 36.65 -29.22
N LYS A 33 32.78 36.71 -28.62
CA LYS A 33 31.48 36.89 -29.30
C LYS A 33 31.22 35.87 -30.43
N CYS A 34 31.76 34.66 -30.31
CA CYS A 34 31.60 33.60 -31.31
C CYS A 34 30.71 32.44 -30.84
N LEU A 35 30.17 32.51 -29.62
CA LEU A 35 29.26 31.48 -29.10
C LEU A 35 27.95 31.44 -29.90
N ASP A 36 27.69 30.32 -30.57
CA ASP A 36 26.37 30.01 -31.11
C ASP A 36 25.53 29.26 -30.07
N VAL A 37 24.50 29.93 -29.59
CA VAL A 37 23.64 29.46 -28.50
C VAL A 37 22.60 28.45 -28.99
N GLN A 38 22.20 28.53 -30.26
CA GLN A 38 21.10 27.72 -30.79
C GLN A 38 21.48 26.21 -30.84
N PRO A 39 22.62 25.81 -31.41
CA PRO A 39 23.04 24.41 -31.42
C PRO A 39 23.31 23.88 -30.00
N LEU A 40 23.79 24.74 -29.10
CA LEU A 40 24.00 24.37 -27.70
C LEU A 40 22.68 23.96 -27.03
N PHE A 41 21.62 24.75 -27.21
CA PHE A 41 20.31 24.45 -26.66
C PHE A 41 19.68 23.21 -27.29
N GLU A 42 19.79 23.04 -28.60
CA GLU A 42 19.28 21.86 -29.31
C GLU A 42 19.99 20.58 -28.84
N ASN A 43 21.30 20.63 -28.60
CA ASN A 43 22.05 19.51 -28.05
C ASN A 43 21.62 19.19 -26.61
N ILE A 44 21.44 20.20 -25.75
CA ILE A 44 20.94 20.00 -24.38
C ILE A 44 19.54 19.37 -24.41
N ILE A 45 18.63 19.88 -25.25
CA ILE A 45 17.27 19.34 -25.40
C ILE A 45 17.33 17.90 -25.92
N GLY A 46 18.21 17.59 -26.86
CA GLY A 46 18.45 16.22 -27.34
C GLY A 46 18.94 15.27 -26.25
N LEU A 47 19.83 15.74 -25.37
CA LEU A 47 20.27 14.97 -24.20
C LEU A 47 19.14 14.76 -23.18
N LEU A 48 18.35 15.79 -22.89
CA LEU A 48 17.20 15.68 -22.00
C LEU A 48 16.16 14.70 -22.55
N ARG A 49 15.92 14.69 -23.87
CA ARG A 49 15.01 13.73 -24.53
C ARG A 49 15.47 12.28 -24.37
N ARG A 50 16.78 12.03 -24.33
CA ARG A 50 17.35 10.68 -24.08
C ARG A 50 17.19 10.24 -22.62
N LEU A 51 16.98 11.17 -21.69
CA LEU A 51 16.95 10.91 -20.25
C LEU A 51 15.56 11.01 -19.64
N CYS A 52 14.62 11.67 -20.30
CA CYS A 52 13.28 11.91 -19.74
C CYS A 52 12.34 10.73 -19.92
N ALA A 53 11.26 10.72 -19.13
CA ALA A 53 10.14 9.82 -19.33
C ALA A 53 9.32 10.23 -20.58
N PRO A 54 8.63 9.28 -21.26
CA PRO A 54 7.85 9.57 -22.47
C PRO A 54 6.79 10.68 -22.29
N SER A 55 6.25 10.83 -21.07
CA SER A 55 5.28 11.88 -20.74
C SER A 55 5.85 13.30 -20.80
N ARG A 56 7.17 13.46 -20.89
CA ARG A 56 7.86 14.76 -20.93
C ARG A 56 8.30 15.17 -22.34
N ASP A 57 8.15 14.29 -23.33
CA ASP A 57 8.56 14.56 -24.71
C ASP A 57 7.85 15.77 -25.32
N GLU A 58 6.57 15.96 -25.00
CA GLU A 58 5.78 17.11 -25.46
C GLU A 58 6.36 18.44 -24.94
N LEU A 59 6.79 18.48 -23.68
CA LEU A 59 7.41 19.68 -23.09
C LEU A 59 8.71 20.03 -23.82
N LEU A 60 9.55 19.05 -24.14
CA LEU A 60 10.79 19.25 -24.88
C LEU A 60 10.53 19.69 -26.33
N ASN A 61 9.50 19.14 -26.99
CA ASN A 61 9.10 19.57 -28.33
C ASN A 61 8.66 21.05 -28.35
N ASN A 62 7.92 21.48 -27.33
CA ASN A 62 7.48 22.87 -27.18
C ASN A 62 8.65 23.85 -26.94
N LEU A 63 9.81 23.38 -26.48
CA LEU A 63 11.00 24.23 -26.36
C LEU A 63 11.68 24.49 -27.71
N LEU A 64 11.61 23.53 -28.64
CA LEU A 64 12.18 23.67 -29.99
C LEU A 64 11.40 24.65 -30.87
N THR A 65 10.14 24.93 -30.55
CA THR A 65 9.29 25.88 -31.30
C THR A 65 9.45 27.32 -30.84
N LYS A 66 10.15 27.57 -29.71
CA LYS A 66 10.39 28.92 -29.20
C LYS A 66 11.50 29.61 -29.97
N SER A 67 11.25 30.85 -30.40
CA SER A 67 12.24 31.68 -31.13
C SER A 67 13.15 32.48 -30.19
N ASP A 68 12.68 32.80 -28.97
CA ASP A 68 13.46 33.57 -28.02
C ASP A 68 14.45 32.70 -27.21
N LYS A 69 15.72 33.15 -27.16
CA LYS A 69 16.81 32.43 -26.50
C LYS A 69 16.66 32.39 -24.98
N VAL A 70 16.13 33.46 -24.38
CA VAL A 70 15.95 33.54 -22.91
C VAL A 70 14.83 32.61 -22.48
N ASP A 71 13.73 32.57 -23.22
CA ASP A 71 12.61 31.67 -22.96
C ASP A 71 12.95 30.19 -23.20
N MET A 72 13.85 29.90 -24.15
CA MET A 72 14.44 28.56 -24.29
C MET A 72 15.25 28.17 -23.06
N LEU A 73 16.18 29.01 -22.62
CA LEU A 73 17.02 28.73 -21.45
C LEU A 73 16.18 28.51 -20.20
N ARG A 74 15.20 29.38 -19.94
CA ARG A 74 14.27 29.22 -18.81
C ARG A 74 13.54 27.89 -18.90
N GLY A 75 12.97 27.57 -20.06
CA GLY A 75 12.25 26.32 -20.26
C GLY A 75 13.13 25.07 -20.10
N ILE A 76 14.39 25.11 -20.53
CA ILE A 76 15.36 24.03 -20.30
C ILE A 76 15.59 23.84 -18.79
N CYS A 77 15.81 24.92 -18.04
CA CYS A 77 15.97 24.86 -16.58
C CYS A 77 14.72 24.29 -15.90
N ASP A 78 13.53 24.73 -16.30
CA ASP A 78 12.25 24.25 -15.75
C ASP A 78 12.08 22.74 -15.98
N VAL A 79 12.41 22.25 -17.19
CA VAL A 79 12.36 20.81 -17.49
C VAL A 79 13.38 20.04 -16.65
N ILE A 80 14.60 20.55 -16.47
CA ILE A 80 15.60 19.91 -15.61
C ILE A 80 15.09 19.78 -14.18
N GLU A 81 14.46 20.81 -13.61
CA GLU A 81 13.91 20.75 -12.26
C GLU A 81 12.77 19.72 -12.14
N ILE A 82 11.87 19.65 -13.13
CA ILE A 82 10.83 18.62 -13.17
C ILE A 82 11.47 17.21 -13.25
N MET A 83 12.48 17.02 -14.09
CA MET A 83 13.17 15.74 -14.25
C MET A 83 13.90 15.31 -12.97
N LYS A 84 14.41 16.24 -12.16
CA LYS A 84 14.98 15.91 -10.85
C LYS A 84 13.94 15.29 -9.90
N VAL A 85 12.72 15.83 -9.91
CA VAL A 85 11.61 15.27 -9.13
C VAL A 85 11.23 13.89 -9.66
N ASP A 86 11.18 13.73 -10.97
CA ASP A 86 10.92 12.42 -11.60
C ASP A 86 11.99 11.38 -11.18
N MET A 87 13.28 11.77 -11.15
CA MET A 87 14.37 10.92 -10.66
C MET A 87 14.25 10.59 -9.18
N ALA A 88 13.94 11.57 -8.32
CA ALA A 88 13.75 11.32 -6.89
C ALA A 88 12.62 10.31 -6.64
N ASN A 89 11.49 10.48 -7.32
CA ASN A 89 10.35 9.56 -7.25
C ASN A 89 10.73 8.17 -7.76
N PHE A 90 11.48 8.08 -8.86
CA PHE A 90 12.00 6.81 -9.37
C PHE A 90 12.87 6.11 -8.32
N TYR A 91 13.85 6.81 -7.72
CA TYR A 91 14.71 6.22 -6.68
C TYR A 91 13.93 5.74 -5.46
N VAL A 92 12.95 6.52 -4.98
CA VAL A 92 12.11 6.11 -3.85
C VAL A 92 11.34 4.84 -4.20
N ASN A 93 10.74 4.77 -5.38
CA ASN A 93 9.98 3.61 -5.82
C ASN A 93 10.86 2.38 -6.05
N SER A 94 12.01 2.54 -6.70
CA SER A 94 12.94 1.44 -6.99
C SER A 94 13.54 0.84 -5.72
N ASN A 95 13.78 1.66 -4.70
CA ASN A 95 14.35 1.20 -3.42
C ASN A 95 13.29 0.90 -2.35
N ARG A 96 12.00 1.05 -2.67
CA ARG A 96 10.90 0.93 -1.71
C ARG A 96 10.94 -0.36 -0.90
N SER A 97 11.19 -1.50 -1.55
CA SER A 97 11.26 -2.80 -0.89
C SER A 97 12.36 -2.87 0.17
N VAL A 98 13.54 -2.32 -0.12
CA VAL A 98 14.67 -2.25 0.81
C VAL A 98 14.37 -1.30 1.96
N VAL A 99 13.72 -0.16 1.68
CA VAL A 99 13.31 0.78 2.73
C VAL A 99 12.28 0.15 3.66
N GLU A 100 11.30 -0.59 3.13
CA GLU A 100 10.27 -1.27 3.92
C GLU A 100 10.87 -2.37 4.81
N GLN A 101 11.91 -3.08 4.36
CA GLN A 101 12.59 -4.09 5.18
C GLN A 101 13.27 -3.50 6.43
N HIS A 102 13.74 -2.25 6.36
CA HIS A 102 14.48 -1.61 7.45
C HIS A 102 13.70 -0.47 8.14
N SER A 103 12.45 -0.19 7.72
CA SER A 103 11.68 0.96 8.19
C SER A 103 11.39 0.92 9.70
N ILE A 104 10.99 -0.25 10.21
CA ILE A 104 10.61 -0.44 11.62
C ILE A 104 11.79 -0.11 12.55
N GLU A 105 12.98 -0.61 12.22
CA GLU A 105 14.17 -0.38 13.04
C GLU A 105 14.60 1.08 12.98
N TYR A 106 14.56 1.69 11.79
CA TYR A 106 14.87 3.09 11.61
C TYR A 106 13.91 4.00 12.38
N GLU A 107 12.59 3.75 12.29
CA GLU A 107 11.56 4.52 13.01
C GLU A 107 11.75 4.43 14.52
N ARG A 108 12.01 3.22 15.05
CA ARG A 108 12.31 3.03 16.48
C ARG A 108 13.53 3.82 16.93
N MET A 109 14.61 3.76 16.15
CA MET A 109 15.82 4.52 16.45
C MET A 109 15.58 6.03 16.42
N GLN A 110 14.85 6.55 15.44
CA GLN A 110 14.53 7.98 15.37
C GLN A 110 13.60 8.41 16.50
N PHE A 111 12.61 7.60 16.83
CA PHE A 111 11.72 7.83 17.96
C PHE A 111 12.49 7.89 19.28
N ALA A 112 13.43 6.96 19.50
CA ALA A 112 14.30 6.98 20.67
C ALA A 112 15.14 8.27 20.75
N LYS A 113 15.67 8.76 19.62
CA LYS A 113 16.39 10.05 19.56
C LYS A 113 15.50 11.23 19.92
N ILE A 114 14.23 11.23 19.50
CA ILE A 114 13.26 12.28 19.85
C ILE A 114 12.98 12.27 21.35
N LEU A 115 12.78 11.08 21.94
CA LEU A 115 12.56 10.94 23.38
C LEU A 115 13.79 11.36 24.20
N GLN A 116 15.00 11.04 23.75
CA GLN A 116 16.23 11.50 24.39
C GLN A 116 16.35 13.02 24.40
N ARG A 117 15.90 13.67 23.31
CA ARG A 117 15.95 15.13 23.19
C ARG A 117 14.90 15.83 24.04
N ASN A 118 13.71 15.24 24.15
CA ASN A 118 12.58 15.77 24.89
C ASN A 118 11.92 14.67 25.73
N PRO A 119 12.30 14.50 27.01
CA PRO A 119 11.73 13.48 27.89
C PRO A 119 10.22 13.69 28.17
N ASP A 120 9.77 14.95 28.22
CA ASP A 120 8.37 15.31 28.51
C ASP A 120 7.38 14.85 27.42
N LEU A 121 7.87 14.55 26.21
CA LEU A 121 7.06 14.00 25.12
C LEU A 121 6.58 12.58 25.44
N GLU A 122 7.31 11.81 26.24
CA GLU A 122 6.91 10.45 26.60
C GLU A 122 5.55 10.45 27.32
N VAL A 123 5.37 11.34 28.30
CA VAL A 123 4.13 11.48 29.06
C VAL A 123 2.98 11.89 28.13
N SER A 124 3.21 12.89 27.28
CA SER A 124 2.21 13.38 26.32
C SER A 124 1.80 12.31 25.30
N ILE A 125 2.76 11.53 24.79
CA ILE A 125 2.52 10.42 23.86
C ILE A 125 1.77 9.29 24.57
N LEU A 126 2.15 8.94 25.80
CA LEU A 126 1.44 7.93 26.59
C LEU A 126 0.02 8.37 26.91
N GLU A 127 -0.22 9.63 27.24
CA GLU A 127 -1.57 10.17 27.45
C GLU A 127 -2.38 10.21 26.15
N TRP A 128 -1.76 10.56 25.02
CA TRP A 128 -2.41 10.48 23.71
C TRP A 128 -2.73 9.03 23.35
N LEU A 129 -1.79 8.09 23.52
CA LEU A 129 -1.98 6.67 23.30
C LEU A 129 -3.08 6.11 24.19
N LYS A 130 -3.07 6.44 25.49
CA LYS A 130 -4.12 6.05 26.43
C LYS A 130 -5.48 6.60 26.00
N ARG A 131 -5.57 7.87 25.61
CA ARG A 131 -6.83 8.43 25.09
C ARG A 131 -7.33 7.73 23.84
N HIS A 132 -6.46 7.25 22.95
CA HIS A 132 -6.88 6.62 21.69
C HIS A 132 -6.91 5.08 21.74
N LEU A 133 -6.37 4.46 22.80
CA LEU A 133 -6.42 3.01 23.04
C LEU A 133 -7.41 2.61 24.15
N ILE A 134 -7.73 3.52 25.08
CA ILE A 134 -8.64 3.29 26.23
C ILE A 134 -10.03 3.89 25.98
N THR A 135 -10.18 4.87 25.09
CA THR A 135 -11.52 5.22 24.58
C THR A 135 -11.96 4.10 23.65
N ASP A 136 -13.15 3.57 23.90
CA ASP A 136 -13.75 2.33 23.39
C ASP A 136 -14.00 2.24 21.86
N GLU A 137 -13.17 2.90 21.06
CA GLU A 137 -13.13 2.75 19.61
C GLU A 137 -11.77 2.18 19.20
N LEU A 138 -11.69 0.85 19.13
CA LEU A 138 -10.58 0.15 18.49
C LEU A 138 -10.34 0.77 17.09
N PRO A 139 -9.09 1.02 16.68
CA PRO A 139 -8.79 1.53 15.35
C PRO A 139 -9.46 0.63 14.31
N SER A 140 -10.05 1.22 13.26
CA SER A 140 -10.83 0.52 12.21
C SER A 140 -10.17 -0.78 11.73
N SER A 141 -8.84 -0.87 11.73
CA SER A 141 -8.06 -2.07 11.40
C SER A 141 -8.16 -3.21 12.43
N ALA A 142 -8.16 -2.92 13.74
CA ALA A 142 -8.22 -3.94 14.80
C ALA A 142 -9.64 -4.46 15.01
N LYS A 143 -10.66 -3.60 14.90
CA LYS A 143 -12.08 -4.01 14.89
C LYS A 143 -12.38 -4.89 13.67
N LYS A 144 -11.96 -4.46 12.48
CA LYS A 144 -12.05 -5.28 11.26
C LYS A 144 -11.28 -6.59 11.37
N ARG A 145 -10.11 -6.60 12.01
CA ARG A 145 -9.35 -7.84 12.26
C ARG A 145 -10.11 -8.80 13.18
N PHE A 146 -10.72 -8.29 14.24
CA PHE A 146 -11.56 -9.09 15.13
C PHE A 146 -12.78 -9.65 14.40
N GLU A 147 -13.52 -8.83 13.66
CA GLU A 147 -14.67 -9.26 12.84
C GLU A 147 -14.27 -10.29 11.77
N LEU A 148 -13.11 -10.10 11.13
CA LEU A 148 -12.56 -11.02 10.14
C LEU A 148 -12.18 -12.37 10.77
N ILE A 149 -11.56 -12.36 11.96
CA ILE A 149 -11.23 -13.60 12.68
C ILE A 149 -12.51 -14.36 13.04
N ILE A 150 -13.53 -13.67 13.56
CA ILE A 150 -14.79 -14.33 13.96
C ILE A 150 -15.54 -14.86 12.73
N SER A 151 -15.72 -14.04 11.69
CA SER A 151 -16.39 -14.48 10.45
C SER A 151 -15.67 -15.66 9.79
N THR A 152 -14.34 -15.63 9.73
CA THR A 152 -13.53 -16.74 9.20
C THR A 152 -13.68 -18.01 10.06
N SER A 153 -13.73 -17.85 11.39
CA SER A 153 -13.95 -18.98 12.32
C SER A 153 -15.31 -19.62 12.10
N CYS A 154 -16.37 -18.83 11.97
CA CYS A 154 -17.72 -19.32 11.70
C CYS A 154 -17.82 -20.00 10.34
N VAL A 155 -17.24 -19.41 9.28
CA VAL A 155 -17.22 -20.03 7.95
C VAL A 155 -16.47 -21.36 7.96
N LEU A 156 -15.35 -21.44 8.68
CA LEU A 156 -14.55 -22.66 8.79
C LEU A 156 -15.33 -23.77 9.50
N VAL A 157 -15.94 -23.47 10.65
CA VAL A 157 -16.81 -24.40 11.39
C VAL A 157 -17.95 -24.89 10.50
N SER A 158 -18.66 -23.97 9.84
CA SER A 158 -19.78 -24.29 8.94
C SER A 158 -19.36 -25.15 7.76
N CYS A 159 -18.25 -24.84 7.09
CA CYS A 159 -17.76 -25.64 5.96
C CYS A 159 -17.24 -27.01 6.40
N ASN A 160 -16.60 -27.11 7.57
CA ASN A 160 -16.12 -28.38 8.09
C ASN A 160 -17.28 -29.33 8.42
N LEU A 161 -18.33 -28.81 9.07
CA LEU A 161 -19.47 -29.62 9.48
C LEU A 161 -20.40 -29.97 8.31
N ALA A 162 -20.55 -29.08 7.33
CA ALA A 162 -21.33 -29.32 6.11
C ALA A 162 -20.77 -30.45 5.22
N GLY A 163 -19.49 -30.80 5.40
CA GLY A 163 -18.83 -31.83 4.61
C GLY A 163 -18.33 -31.36 3.25
N LYS A 164 -17.48 -32.18 2.62
CA LYS A 164 -16.72 -31.81 1.41
C LYS A 164 -17.61 -31.47 0.22
N ASP A 165 -18.71 -32.19 0.03
CA ASP A 165 -19.60 -32.02 -1.12
C ASP A 165 -20.31 -30.66 -1.10
N VAL A 166 -20.74 -30.21 0.09
CA VAL A 166 -21.37 -28.91 0.30
C VAL A 166 -20.34 -27.78 0.24
N ALA A 167 -19.16 -27.98 0.83
CA ALA A 167 -18.10 -26.98 0.83
C ALA A 167 -17.52 -26.71 -0.59
N GLN A 168 -17.54 -27.71 -1.47
CA GLN A 168 -17.11 -27.60 -2.88
C GLN A 168 -18.23 -27.15 -3.83
N ALA A 169 -19.46 -26.99 -3.34
CA ALA A 169 -20.56 -26.50 -4.15
C ALA A 169 -20.25 -25.11 -4.70
N ARG A 170 -20.67 -24.87 -5.95
CA ARG A 170 -20.34 -23.64 -6.68
C ARG A 170 -20.83 -22.42 -5.90
N ASN A 171 -19.92 -21.47 -5.67
CA ASN A 171 -20.14 -20.21 -4.95
C ASN A 171 -20.58 -20.35 -3.47
N PHE A 172 -20.68 -21.57 -2.92
CA PHE A 172 -21.16 -21.74 -1.55
C PHE A 172 -20.26 -21.02 -0.53
N LYS A 173 -18.94 -21.21 -0.62
CA LYS A 173 -17.97 -20.58 0.29
C LYS A 173 -17.94 -19.06 0.17
N SER A 174 -17.97 -18.52 -1.06
CA SER A 174 -17.96 -17.07 -1.28
C SER A 174 -19.25 -16.41 -0.76
N ASP A 175 -20.39 -17.06 -0.99
CA ASP A 175 -21.69 -16.53 -0.62
C ASP A 175 -21.91 -16.65 0.90
N LEU A 176 -21.45 -17.76 1.50
CA LEU A 176 -21.48 -17.94 2.95
C LEU A 176 -20.58 -16.91 3.62
N SER A 177 -19.34 -16.75 3.14
CA SER A 177 -18.40 -15.76 3.66
C SER A 177 -18.95 -14.33 3.59
N SER A 178 -19.51 -13.94 2.44
CA SER A 178 -20.07 -12.60 2.24
C SER A 178 -21.21 -12.30 3.22
N ALA A 179 -22.10 -13.27 3.41
CA ALA A 179 -23.24 -13.12 4.32
C ALA A 179 -22.82 -13.12 5.80
N VAL A 180 -21.90 -14.00 6.20
CA VAL A 180 -21.40 -14.05 7.58
C VAL A 180 -20.71 -12.74 7.94
N ILE A 181 -19.88 -12.18 7.05
CA ILE A 181 -19.22 -10.88 7.25
C ILE A 181 -20.25 -9.77 7.52
N VAL A 182 -21.35 -9.73 6.75
CA VAL A 182 -22.42 -8.74 6.93
C VAL A 182 -23.12 -8.90 8.28
N ILE A 183 -23.42 -10.14 8.70
CA ILE A 183 -24.08 -10.41 9.98
C ILE A 183 -23.16 -10.03 11.15
N THR A 184 -21.86 -10.30 11.02
CA THR A 184 -20.84 -9.96 12.02
C THR A 184 -20.34 -8.52 11.95
N ASN A 185 -20.91 -7.68 11.09
CA ASN A 185 -20.51 -6.28 11.02
C ASN A 185 -20.91 -5.55 12.33
N ASP A 186 -20.03 -4.69 12.83
CA ASP A 186 -20.20 -3.95 14.08
C ASP A 186 -20.35 -4.83 15.34
N MET A 187 -19.65 -5.97 15.36
CA MET A 187 -19.60 -6.85 16.53
C MET A 187 -18.84 -6.20 17.68
N ASN A 188 -19.43 -6.26 18.87
CA ASN A 188 -18.85 -5.85 20.14
C ASN A 188 -19.15 -6.88 21.24
N LYS A 189 -18.52 -6.73 22.42
CA LYS A 189 -18.68 -7.70 23.52
C LYS A 189 -20.14 -7.85 23.99
N SER A 190 -20.96 -6.80 23.88
CA SER A 190 -22.35 -6.82 24.31
C SER A 190 -23.31 -7.53 23.34
N ASN A 191 -23.04 -7.49 22.03
CA ASN A 191 -23.92 -8.08 21.01
C ASN A 191 -23.38 -9.40 20.41
N MET A 192 -22.19 -9.84 20.83
CA MET A 192 -21.48 -10.98 20.26
C MET A 192 -22.30 -12.28 20.27
N LYS A 193 -23.02 -12.56 21.37
CA LYS A 193 -23.81 -13.78 21.51
C LYS A 193 -24.98 -13.79 20.52
N ASP A 194 -25.76 -12.72 20.49
CA ASP A 194 -26.92 -12.58 19.61
C ASP A 194 -26.51 -12.64 18.12
N ARG A 195 -25.37 -12.05 17.79
CA ARG A 195 -24.81 -12.08 16.44
C ARG A 195 -24.32 -13.46 16.03
N LEU A 196 -23.64 -14.19 16.92
CA LEU A 196 -23.23 -15.57 16.67
C LEU A 196 -24.44 -16.51 16.54
N GLU A 197 -25.49 -16.28 17.31
CA GLU A 197 -26.76 -16.99 17.16
C GLU A 197 -27.35 -16.74 15.77
N ALA A 198 -27.44 -15.48 15.32
CA ALA A 198 -27.89 -15.15 13.98
C ALA A 198 -27.02 -15.78 12.88
N VAL A 199 -25.70 -15.82 13.05
CA VAL A 199 -24.77 -16.51 12.13
C VAL A 199 -25.07 -18.01 12.10
N SER A 200 -25.32 -18.64 13.25
CA SER A 200 -25.60 -20.08 13.33
C SER A 200 -26.90 -20.46 12.61
N VAL A 201 -27.96 -19.67 12.81
CA VAL A 201 -29.26 -19.86 12.12
C VAL A 201 -29.10 -19.69 10.61
N TYR A 202 -28.36 -18.67 10.17
CA TYR A 202 -28.11 -18.44 8.76
C TYR A 202 -27.27 -19.56 8.11
N CYS A 203 -26.20 -19.99 8.78
CA CYS A 203 -25.35 -21.08 8.28
C CYS A 203 -26.14 -22.38 8.15
N ASP A 204 -26.95 -22.71 9.16
CA ASP A 204 -27.80 -23.90 9.17
C ASP A 204 -28.83 -23.89 8.01
N ASP A 205 -29.55 -22.79 7.81
CA ASP A 205 -30.50 -22.65 6.69
C ASP A 205 -29.79 -22.78 5.33
N LYS A 206 -28.62 -22.15 5.18
CA LYS A 206 -27.85 -22.18 3.94
C LYS A 206 -27.27 -23.56 3.63
N ILE A 207 -26.75 -24.26 4.64
CA ILE A 207 -26.28 -25.64 4.51
C ILE A 207 -27.45 -26.56 4.17
N SER A 208 -28.58 -26.45 4.88
CA SER A 208 -29.79 -27.25 4.63
C SER A 208 -30.32 -27.09 3.20
N LYS A 209 -30.36 -25.85 2.69
CA LYS A 209 -30.72 -25.57 1.28
C LYS A 209 -29.74 -26.20 0.29
N CYS A 210 -28.44 -26.13 0.56
CA CYS A 210 -27.43 -26.72 -0.30
C CYS A 210 -27.45 -28.27 -0.29
N CYS A 211 -27.64 -28.87 0.89
CA CYS A 211 -27.82 -30.32 1.05
C CYS A 211 -29.03 -30.84 0.27
N LYS A 212 -30.14 -30.10 0.25
CA LYS A 212 -31.32 -30.44 -0.58
C LYS A 212 -31.00 -30.45 -2.08
N THR A 213 -30.19 -29.50 -2.56
CA THR A 213 -29.78 -29.45 -3.97
C THR A 213 -28.80 -30.55 -4.37
N LEU A 214 -28.00 -31.03 -3.40
CA LEU A 214 -26.98 -32.07 -3.60
C LEU A 214 -27.46 -33.48 -3.21
N ASN A 215 -28.74 -33.62 -2.84
CA ASN A 215 -29.34 -34.86 -2.35
C ASN A 215 -28.58 -35.51 -1.17
N THR A 216 -27.99 -34.67 -0.31
CA THR A 216 -27.20 -35.06 0.86
C THR A 216 -28.01 -34.89 2.15
N LYS A 217 -27.73 -35.69 3.18
CA LYS A 217 -28.46 -35.63 4.46
C LYS A 217 -27.82 -34.60 5.41
N TRP A 218 -28.62 -33.65 5.89
CA TRP A 218 -28.28 -32.74 6.99
C TRP A 218 -29.18 -33.09 8.18
N SER A 219 -28.59 -33.60 9.27
CA SER A 219 -29.36 -34.07 10.44
C SER A 219 -29.58 -32.95 11.47
N GLU A 220 -30.59 -33.13 12.32
CA GLU A 220 -30.86 -32.23 13.45
C GLU A 220 -29.69 -32.22 14.46
N GLU A 221 -28.98 -33.35 14.59
CA GLU A 221 -27.76 -33.46 15.39
C GLU A 221 -26.63 -32.57 14.84
N GLN A 222 -26.43 -32.55 13.50
CA GLN A 222 -25.45 -31.66 12.86
C GLN A 222 -25.84 -30.18 12.98
N SER A 223 -27.14 -29.87 12.93
CA SER A 223 -27.65 -28.51 13.15
C SER A 223 -27.36 -28.02 14.57
N ASN A 224 -27.58 -28.86 15.57
CA ASN A 224 -27.32 -28.53 16.97
C ASN A 224 -25.83 -28.40 17.26
N GLU A 225 -25.02 -29.32 16.73
CA GLU A 225 -23.55 -29.27 16.82
C GLU A 225 -23.00 -27.98 16.17
N LEU A 226 -23.55 -27.56 15.02
CA LEU A 226 -23.15 -26.30 14.37
C LEU A 226 -23.40 -25.09 15.26
N LYS A 227 -24.58 -25.01 15.87
CA LYS A 227 -24.96 -23.91 16.77
C LYS A 227 -24.06 -23.86 18.00
N GLU A 228 -23.76 -25.02 18.59
CA GLU A 228 -22.90 -25.10 19.76
C GLU A 228 -21.46 -24.70 19.43
N GLN A 229 -20.89 -25.21 18.33
CA GLN A 229 -19.53 -24.85 17.91
C GLN A 229 -19.41 -23.35 17.56
N ILE A 230 -20.41 -22.76 16.92
CA ILE A 230 -20.43 -21.32 16.62
C ILE A 230 -20.55 -20.48 17.91
N ALA A 231 -21.38 -20.91 18.87
CA ALA A 231 -21.50 -20.23 20.16
C ALA A 231 -20.17 -20.26 20.96
N GLN A 232 -19.43 -21.36 20.89
CA GLN A 232 -18.12 -21.50 21.54
C GLN A 232 -17.03 -20.58 20.95
N ILE A 233 -17.22 -20.00 19.75
CA ILE A 233 -16.29 -19.00 19.17
C ILE A 233 -16.31 -17.68 19.96
N ALA A 234 -17.37 -17.44 20.75
CA ALA A 234 -17.45 -16.31 21.66
C ALA A 234 -16.27 -16.28 22.66
N ASP A 235 -15.81 -17.45 23.08
CA ASP A 235 -14.67 -17.60 23.97
C ASP A 235 -13.36 -17.22 23.25
N ALA A 236 -12.54 -16.40 23.90
CA ALA A 236 -11.23 -16.01 23.40
C ALA A 236 -10.24 -17.19 23.40
N GLU A 237 -10.46 -18.19 24.25
CA GLU A 237 -9.60 -19.36 24.37
C GLU A 237 -9.93 -20.49 23.38
N ASN A 238 -10.96 -20.31 22.55
CA ASN A 238 -11.38 -21.29 21.55
C ASN A 238 -10.24 -21.64 20.58
N ARG A 239 -10.02 -22.95 20.37
CA ARG A 239 -8.92 -23.48 19.52
C ARG A 239 -8.98 -22.98 18.08
N ILE A 240 -10.17 -22.88 17.50
CA ILE A 240 -10.38 -22.44 16.11
C ILE A 240 -10.09 -20.94 15.99
N ARG A 241 -10.53 -20.16 16.98
CA ARG A 241 -10.26 -18.73 17.04
C ARG A 241 -8.78 -18.42 17.23
N LYS A 242 -8.06 -19.20 18.04
CA LYS A 242 -6.60 -19.11 18.19
C LYS A 242 -5.88 -19.42 16.89
N LEU A 243 -6.25 -20.53 16.22
CA LEU A 243 -5.68 -20.92 14.94
C LEU A 243 -5.77 -19.79 13.90
N ILE A 244 -6.94 -19.16 13.77
CA ILE A 244 -7.16 -18.09 12.78
C ILE A 244 -6.48 -16.78 13.19
N ARG A 245 -6.21 -16.56 14.48
CA ARG A 245 -5.48 -15.39 14.95
C ARG A 245 -3.98 -15.47 14.62
N GLU A 246 -3.44 -16.68 14.53
CA GLU A 246 -2.02 -16.98 14.28
C GLU A 246 -1.68 -17.14 12.78
N LEU A 247 -2.70 -17.31 11.93
CA LEU A 247 -2.59 -17.27 10.46
C LEU A 247 -2.44 -15.83 9.93
#